data_AF-A0A2W7AHV9-F1
#
_entry.id   AF-A0A2W7AHV9-F1
#
_cell.length_a   1.000
_cell.length_b   1.000
_cell.length_c   1.000
_cell.angle_alpha   90.00
_cell.angle_beta   90.00
_cell.angle_gamma   90.00
#
_symmetry.space_group_name_H-M   'P 1'
#
loop_
_entity.id
_entity.type
_entity.pdbx_description
1 polymer ?
#
loop_
_entity_poly.entity_id
_entity_poly.type
_entity_poly.pdbx_seq_one_letter_code
_entity_poly.pdbx_strand_id
1 'polypeptide(L)'
;MKNGFIHNGNQKHKCKTCSRQFMAEPRQKIISEEKKALLDKLLLEKIPLAGITRVCDVSETWLQDYINRKTCLGLPLIFLCIAT
;
A
#
# COMPACT_ATOMS: atom_id res chain seq x y z
N MET A 1 24.80 18.33 14.77
CA MET A 1 23.86 17.85 13.72
C MET A 1 22.44 18.02 14.26
N LYS A 2 21.53 18.71 13.56
CA LYS A 2 20.15 18.93 14.04
C LYS A 2 19.27 17.72 13.68
N ASN A 3 18.59 17.12 14.67
CA ASN A 3 17.54 16.12 14.44
C ASN A 3 16.31 16.86 13.89
N GLY A 4 16.32 17.11 12.59
CA GLY A 4 15.23 17.83 11.92
C GLY A 4 13.96 16.98 11.86
N PHE A 5 12.82 17.66 11.88
CA PHE A 5 11.54 17.05 11.55
C PHE A 5 11.44 16.88 10.03
N ILE A 6 10.76 15.84 9.59
CA ILE A 6 10.30 15.73 8.19
C ILE A 6 9.13 16.69 7.99
N HIS A 7 8.82 17.04 6.74
CA HIS A 7 7.67 17.90 6.43
C HIS A 7 6.33 17.39 7.01
N ASN A 8 6.23 16.09 7.29
CA ASN A 8 5.09 15.44 7.96
C ASN A 8 5.08 15.56 9.50
N GLY A 9 5.97 16.36 10.09
CA GLY A 9 6.08 16.59 11.54
C GLY A 9 6.68 15.43 12.34
N ASN A 10 7.12 14.35 11.68
CA ASN A 10 7.77 13.22 12.35
C ASN A 10 9.21 13.55 12.74
N GLN A 11 9.63 13.11 13.93
CA GLN A 11 11.02 13.25 14.37
C GLN A 11 11.90 12.19 13.68
N LYS A 12 13.04 12.62 13.15
CA LYS A 12 14.08 11.70 12.67
C LYS A 12 15.00 11.33 13.83
N HIS A 13 15.14 10.03 14.07
CA HIS A 13 16.11 9.48 15.01
C HIS A 13 17.37 9.08 14.26
N LYS A 14 18.54 9.27 14.88
CA LYS A 14 19.82 8.86 14.32
C LYS A 14 20.52 7.93 15.30
N CYS A 15 20.95 6.76 14.81
CA CYS A 15 21.74 5.84 15.62
C CYS A 15 23.10 6.46 15.94
N LYS A 16 23.51 6.41 17.21
CA LYS A 16 24.79 6.98 17.66
C LYS A 16 26.00 6.18 17.17
N THR A 17 25.84 4.87 16.97
CA THR A 17 26.93 3.94 16.62
C THR A 17 27.15 3.84 15.12
N CYS A 18 26.08 3.72 14.32
CA CYS A 18 26.18 3.53 12.86
C CYS A 18 25.73 4.73 12.03
N SER A 19 25.32 5.84 12.68
CA SER A 19 24.82 7.06 12.02
C SER A 19 23.59 6.90 11.11
N ARG A 20 22.97 5.71 11.05
CA ARG A 20 21.73 5.47 10.28
C ARG A 20 20.58 6.31 10.83
N GLN A 21 19.82 6.93 9.94
CA GLN A 21 18.60 7.67 10.29
C GLN A 21 17.37 6.76 10.16
N PHE A 22 16.44 6.86 11.11
CA PHE A 22 15.19 6.09 11.13
C PHE A 22 14.06 6.90 11.81
N MET A 23 12.80 6.48 11.60
CA MET A 23 11.65 6.98 12.36
C MET A 23 11.30 5.93 13.43
N ALA A 24 11.05 6.36 14.67
CA ALA A 24 10.70 5.44 15.76
C ALA A 24 9.30 4.81 15.55
N GLU A 25 8.37 5.59 14.99
CA GLU A 25 7.00 5.16 14.67
C GLU A 25 6.76 5.24 13.16
N PRO A 26 7.04 4.15 12.41
CA PRO A 26 6.67 4.09 11.02
C PRO A 26 5.14 4.09 10.90
N ARG A 27 4.56 5.24 10.55
CA ARG A 27 3.11 5.40 10.24
C ARG A 27 2.69 4.74 8.92
N GLN A 28 3.49 3.82 8.38
CA GLN A 28 3.15 3.13 7.15
C GLN A 28 1.98 2.20 7.45
N LYS A 29 0.84 2.40 6.77
CA LYS A 29 -0.33 1.53 6.90
C LYS A 29 0.07 0.14 6.36
N ILE A 30 0.45 -0.77 7.26
CA ILE A 30 0.69 -2.18 6.92
C ILE A 30 -0.69 -2.83 6.79
N ILE A 31 -1.01 -3.28 5.58
CA ILE A 31 -2.27 -4.02 5.35
C ILE A 31 -2.06 -5.45 5.83
N SER A 32 -2.83 -5.83 6.86
CA SER A 32 -2.87 -7.17 7.44
C SER A 32 -3.19 -8.23 6.39
N GLU A 33 -2.65 -9.43 6.58
CA GLU A 33 -2.86 -10.54 5.64
C GLU A 33 -4.34 -10.93 5.49
N GLU A 34 -5.11 -10.85 6.57
CA GLU A 34 -6.57 -11.07 6.55
C GLU A 34 -7.30 -10.12 5.59
N LYS A 35 -6.91 -8.84 5.57
CA LYS A 35 -7.47 -7.85 4.64
C LYS A 35 -7.07 -8.18 3.20
N LYS A 36 -5.87 -8.69 2.95
CA LYS A 36 -5.46 -9.13 1.60
C LYS A 36 -6.28 -10.33 1.14
N ALA A 37 -6.52 -11.31 2.01
CA ALA A 37 -7.36 -12.46 1.70
C ALA A 37 -8.81 -12.05 1.39
N LEU A 38 -9.35 -11.04 2.10
CA LEU A 38 -10.64 -10.44 1.78
C LEU A 38 -10.62 -9.78 0.39
N LEU A 39 -9.61 -8.96 0.10
CA LEU A 39 -9.45 -8.30 -1.21
C LEU A 39 -9.39 -9.31 -2.35
N ASP A 40 -8.67 -10.42 -2.17
CA ASP A 40 -8.57 -11.48 -3.17
C ASP A 40 -9.92 -12.13 -3.47
N LYS A 41 -10.76 -12.37 -2.45
CA LYS A 41 -12.14 -12.86 -2.64
C LYS A 41 -13.00 -11.87 -3.40
N LEU A 42 -12.92 -10.58 -3.06
CA LEU A 42 -13.69 -9.52 -3.74
C LEU A 42 -13.28 -9.37 -5.22
N LEU A 43 -11.99 -9.56 -5.52
CA LEU A 43 -11.48 -9.56 -6.90
C LEU A 43 -11.99 -10.76 -7.71
N LEU A 44 -12.19 -11.93 -7.07
CA LEU A 44 -12.79 -13.11 -7.71
C LEU A 44 -14.25 -12.86 -8.11
N GLU A 45 -15.01 -12.16 -7.27
CA GLU A 45 -16.40 -11.74 -7.52
C GLU A 45 -16.52 -10.62 -8.60
N LYS A 46 -15.40 -10.23 -9.23
CA LYS A 46 -15.33 -9.18 -10.27
C LYS A 46 -15.85 -7.82 -9.81
N ILE A 47 -15.75 -7.53 -8.50
CA ILE A 47 -16.14 -6.22 -7.96
C ILE A 47 -15.19 -5.15 -8.51
N PRO A 48 -15.70 -3.98 -8.95
CA PRO A 48 -14.87 -2.91 -9.45
C PRO A 48 -13.91 -2.39 -8.36
N LEU A 49 -12.69 -1.99 -8.76
CA LEU A 49 -11.65 -1.50 -7.85
C LEU A 49 -12.15 -0.35 -6.96
N ALA A 50 -12.90 0.59 -7.53
CA ALA A 50 -13.50 1.69 -6.78
C ALA A 50 -14.51 1.22 -5.73
N GLY A 51 -15.18 0.08 -5.93
CA GLY A 51 -16.05 -0.52 -4.91
C GLY A 51 -15.22 -1.13 -3.78
N ILE A 52 -14.14 -1.82 -4.13
CA ILE A 52 -13.23 -2.45 -3.18
C ILE A 52 -12.51 -1.41 -2.31
N THR A 53 -12.05 -0.30 -2.88
CA THR A 53 -11.39 0.78 -2.12
C THR A 53 -12.32 1.39 -1.08
N ARG A 54 -13.60 1.60 -1.43
CA ARG A 54 -14.64 2.10 -0.53
C ARG A 54 -14.98 1.12 0.60
N VAL A 55 -15.11 -0.17 0.31
CA VAL A 55 -15.48 -1.19 1.32
C VAL A 55 -14.32 -1.52 2.25
N CYS A 56 -13.09 -1.59 1.73
CA CYS A 56 -11.92 -2.01 2.49
C CYS A 56 -11.12 -0.86 3.11
N ASP A 57 -11.49 0.39 2.83
CA ASP A 57 -10.77 1.61 3.21
C ASP A 57 -9.26 1.52 2.88
N VAL A 58 -8.97 1.14 1.63
CA VAL A 58 -7.61 1.02 1.09
C VAL A 58 -7.37 2.06 0.01
N SER A 59 -6.15 2.56 -0.12
CA SER A 59 -5.84 3.50 -1.19
C SER A 59 -5.89 2.81 -2.54
N GLU A 60 -6.46 3.49 -3.53
CA GLU A 60 -6.60 2.98 -4.89
C GLU A 60 -5.26 2.68 -5.53
N THR A 61 -4.28 3.58 -5.36
CA THR A 61 -2.90 3.40 -5.82
C THR A 61 -2.25 2.14 -5.25
N TRP A 62 -2.48 1.85 -3.97
CA TRP A 62 -1.93 0.66 -3.33
C TRP A 62 -2.58 -0.61 -3.87
N LEU A 63 -3.90 -0.58 -4.07
CA LEU A 63 -4.65 -1.72 -4.63
C LEU A 63 -4.23 -2.01 -6.07
N GLN A 64 -4.02 -0.98 -6.87
CA GLN A 64 -3.52 -1.10 -8.23
C GLN A 64 -2.11 -1.69 -8.26
N ASP A 65 -1.19 -1.20 -7.42
CA ASP A 65 0.15 -1.77 -7.28
C ASP A 65 0.11 -3.22 -6.77
N TYR A 66 -0.80 -3.54 -5.85
CA TYR A 66 -0.99 -4.89 -5.33
C TYR A 66 -1.40 -5.87 -6.44
N ILE A 67 -2.35 -5.47 -7.28
CA ILE A 67 -2.81 -6.27 -8.42
C ILE A 67 -1.69 -6.39 -9.46
N ASN A 68 -1.02 -5.28 -9.82
CA ASN A 68 0.08 -5.28 -10.78
C ASN A 68 1.22 -6.22 -10.36
N ARG A 69 1.55 -6.25 -9.07
CA ARG A 69 2.55 -7.20 -8.53
C ARG A 69 2.10 -8.65 -8.67
N LYS A 70 0.80 -8.95 -8.55
CA LYS A 70 0.26 -10.29 -8.76
C LYS A 70 0.19 -10.67 -10.24
N THR A 71 -0.17 -9.74 -11.13
CA THR A 71 -0.37 -10.00 -12.57
C THR A 71 0.92 -10.07 -13.36
N CYS A 72 2.00 -9.42 -12.91
CA CYS A 72 3.35 -9.50 -13.51
C CYS A 72 3.93 -10.93 -13.56
N LEU A 73 3.34 -11.90 -12.82
CA LEU A 73 3.69 -13.32 -12.85
C LEU A 73 2.96 -14.15 -13.92
N GLY A 74 2.28 -13.51 -14.90
CA GLY A 74 1.89 -14.18 -16.15
C GLY A 74 0.44 -14.68 -16.24
N LEU A 75 -0.54 -13.89 -15.79
CA LEU A 75 -1.95 -14.12 -16.15
C LEU A 75 -2.44 -12.93 -17.00
N PRO A 76 -2.76 -13.15 -18.30
CA PRO A 76 -3.59 -12.20 -19.01
C PRO A 76 -4.99 -12.36 -18.43
N LEU A 77 -5.61 -11.28 -17.96
CA LEU A 77 -7.04 -11.03 -18.15
C LEU A 77 -7.47 -9.73 -17.47
N ILE A 78 -8.10 -8.88 -18.29
CA ILE A 78 -8.84 -7.66 -17.95
C ILE A 78 -7.95 -6.40 -17.81
N PHE A 79 -7.11 -6.18 -18.82
CA PHE A 79 -7.06 -4.83 -19.38
C PHE A 79 -8.41 -4.58 -20.07
N LEU A 80 -8.93 -3.36 -19.95
CA LEU A 80 -10.16 -2.84 -20.59
C LEU A 80 -11.48 -3.02 -19.80
N CYS A 81 -11.63 -2.28 -18.70
CA CYS A 81 -12.96 -1.76 -18.31
C CYS A 81 -12.94 -0.48 -17.43
N ILE A 82 -11.80 0.22 -17.28
CA ILE A 82 -11.77 1.49 -16.51
C ILE A 82 -10.97 2.56 -17.27
N ALA A 83 -11.36 2.79 -18.52
CA ALA A 83 -11.01 3.97 -19.29
C ALA A 83 -12.30 4.57 -19.87
N THR A 84 -13.18 5.02 -18.98
CA THR A 84 -14.29 5.95 -19.24
C THR A 84 -14.58 6.71 -17.96
#